data_AF-A0A9E5ZG05-F1
#
_entry.id   AF-A0A9E5ZG05-F1
#
_cell.length_a   1.000
_cell.length_b   1.000
_cell.length_c   1.000
_cell.angle_alpha   90.00
_cell.angle_beta   90.00
_cell.angle_gamma   90.00
#
_symmetry.space_group_name_H-M   'P 1'
#
loop_
_entity.id
_entity.type
_entity.pdbx_description
1 polymer ?
#
loop_
_entity_poly.entity_id
_entity_poly.type
_entity_poly.pdbx_seq_one_letter_code
_entity_poly.pdbx_strand_id
1 'polypeptide(L)'
;MSKVKYYYDSETLSYRIIARKKRTTAKYVFVFLLAAAIFGFLFLVIAGQYFESPKEKALSRELQNMQLQYDLLDKKMNEAFAALENVEERDNAIYRLYFEANPIPEEQRRQGFGGINRYKKFEGYDNSKLISEANRKMDILQKSIVVQSKSLDEIAILAEDKEKFLEAIPAI
;
A
#
# COMPACT_ATOMS: atom_id res chain seq x y z
N MET A 1 35.50 58.40 -22.03
CA MET A 1 36.90 58.03 -21.73
C MET A 1 36.94 57.14 -20.49
N SER A 2 37.69 56.04 -20.49
CA SER A 2 37.75 55.10 -19.35
C SER A 2 38.60 55.67 -18.21
N LYS A 3 38.12 55.59 -16.97
CA LYS A 3 38.86 56.05 -15.78
C LYS A 3 40.03 55.11 -15.50
N VAL A 4 41.24 55.53 -15.84
CA VAL A 4 42.48 54.78 -15.59
C VAL A 4 42.94 55.05 -14.15
N LYS A 5 43.24 53.98 -13.39
CA LYS A 5 43.76 54.11 -12.01
C LYS A 5 45.29 54.18 -12.06
N TYR A 6 45.86 55.15 -11.38
CA TYR A 6 47.31 55.36 -11.25
C TYR A 6 47.75 55.07 -9.82
N TYR A 7 48.99 54.59 -9.65
CA TYR A 7 49.66 54.56 -8.35
C TYR A 7 50.91 55.43 -8.42
N TYR A 8 51.24 56.09 -7.31
CA TYR A 8 52.45 56.91 -7.21
C TYR A 8 53.63 56.00 -6.85
N ASP A 9 54.67 56.05 -7.68
CA ASP A 9 55.93 55.36 -7.43
C ASP A 9 56.89 56.33 -6.73
N SER A 10 57.16 56.09 -5.45
CA SER A 10 57.97 56.98 -4.61
C SER A 10 59.45 57.00 -5.00
N GLU A 11 59.95 56.01 -5.73
CA GLU A 11 61.35 55.94 -6.15
C GLU A 11 61.59 56.70 -7.46
N THR A 12 60.59 56.73 -8.35
CA THR A 12 60.68 57.42 -9.64
C THR A 12 59.87 58.72 -9.70
N LEU A 13 59.28 59.13 -8.57
CA LEU A 13 58.44 60.33 -8.40
C LEU A 13 57.34 60.48 -9.46
N SER A 14 56.90 59.38 -10.07
CA SER A 14 56.00 59.39 -11.23
C SER A 14 54.75 58.53 -11.02
N TYR A 15 53.65 58.94 -11.64
CA TYR A 15 52.38 58.21 -11.61
C TYR A 15 52.37 57.13 -12.70
N ARG A 16 52.28 55.86 -12.30
CA ARG A 16 52.23 54.72 -13.22
C ARG A 16 50.81 54.16 -13.33
N ILE A 17 50.43 53.75 -14.53
CA ILE A 17 49.13 53.13 -14.80
C ILE A 17 49.09 51.73 -14.18
N ILE A 18 48.02 51.41 -13.46
CA ILE A 18 47.77 50.06 -12.95
C ILE A 18 47.27 49.19 -14.11
N ALA A 19 48.19 48.49 -14.77
CA ALA A 19 47.84 47.50 -15.78
C ALA A 19 47.29 46.23 -15.12
N ARG A 20 45.98 45.97 -15.28
CA ARG A 20 45.39 44.70 -14.84
C ARG A 20 45.94 43.56 -15.70
N LYS A 21 46.62 42.59 -15.09
CA LYS A 21 47.05 41.38 -15.80
C LYS A 21 45.81 40.55 -16.16
N LYS A 22 45.64 40.18 -17.43
CA LYS A 22 44.51 39.34 -17.88
C LYS A 22 44.40 38.02 -17.09
N ARG A 23 45.54 37.43 -16.72
CA ARG A 23 45.65 36.21 -15.89
C ARG A 23 45.09 36.38 -14.47
N THR A 24 45.31 37.54 -13.83
CA THR A 24 44.77 37.78 -12.47
C THR A 24 43.26 37.95 -12.51
N THR A 25 42.74 38.63 -13.53
CA THR A 25 41.28 38.75 -13.74
C THR A 25 40.65 37.37 -13.98
N ALA A 26 41.26 36.52 -14.81
CA ALA A 26 40.79 35.15 -15.06
C ALA A 26 40.78 34.29 -13.78
N LYS A 27 41.80 34.40 -12.92
CA LYS A 27 41.84 33.69 -11.63
C LYS A 27 40.68 34.09 -10.72
N TYR A 28 40.39 35.39 -10.60
CA TYR A 28 39.27 35.86 -9.78
C TYR A 28 37.91 35.41 -10.32
N VAL A 29 37.72 35.43 -11.64
CA VAL A 29 36.50 34.89 -12.27
C VAL A 29 36.35 33.40 -11.99
N PHE A 30 37.43 32.63 -12.12
CA PHE A 30 37.40 31.19 -11.82
C PHE A 30 37.06 30.90 -10.35
N VAL A 31 37.69 31.61 -9.40
CA VAL A 31 37.39 31.46 -7.97
C VAL A 31 35.95 31.84 -7.65
N PHE A 32 35.41 32.89 -8.29
CA PHE A 32 34.02 33.30 -8.13
C PHE A 32 33.05 32.22 -8.64
N LEU A 33 33.30 31.65 -9.83
CA LEU A 33 32.48 30.56 -10.36
C LEU A 33 32.52 29.32 -9.46
N LEU A 34 33.69 29.00 -8.91
CA LEU A 34 33.85 27.85 -8.01
C LEU A 34 33.11 28.07 -6.68
N ALA A 35 33.18 29.28 -6.10
CA ALA A 35 32.41 29.64 -4.91
C ALA A 35 30.89 29.61 -5.18
N ALA A 36 30.44 30.13 -6.32
CA ALA A 36 29.03 30.10 -6.70
C ALA A 36 28.51 28.66 -6.89
N ALA A 37 29.31 27.78 -7.48
CA ALA A 37 28.97 26.36 -7.64
C ALA A 37 28.85 25.65 -6.29
N ILE A 38 29.79 25.88 -5.37
CA ILE A 38 29.74 25.32 -4.00
C ILE A 38 28.50 25.82 -3.26
N PHE A 39 28.21 27.12 -3.35
CA PHE A 39 27.04 27.71 -2.69
C PHE A 39 25.73 27.19 -3.27
N GLY A 40 25.64 27.05 -4.59
CA GLY A 40 24.48 26.43 -5.26
C GLY A 40 24.28 24.97 -4.86
N PHE A 41 25.36 24.20 -4.76
CA PHE A 41 25.30 22.81 -4.28
C PHE A 41 24.82 22.72 -2.83
N LEU A 42 25.39 23.52 -1.92
CA LEU A 42 24.96 23.61 -0.53
C LEU A 42 23.48 23.99 -0.42
N PHE A 43 23.03 24.97 -1.21
CA PHE A 43 21.64 25.37 -1.25
C PHE A 43 20.71 24.23 -1.68
N LEU A 44 21.07 23.46 -2.72
CA LEU A 44 20.30 22.29 -3.15
C LEU A 44 20.22 21.20 -2.09
N VAL A 45 21.34 20.92 -1.41
CA VAL A 45 21.36 19.91 -0.33
C VAL A 45 20.47 20.33 0.84
N ILE A 46 20.59 21.58 1.29
CA ILE A 46 19.75 22.12 2.37
C ILE A 46 18.29 22.13 1.94
N ALA A 47 17.98 22.67 0.76
CA ALA A 47 16.61 22.72 0.26
C ALA A 47 15.98 21.32 0.14
N GLY A 48 16.74 20.32 -0.32
CA GLY A 48 16.26 18.94 -0.42
C GLY A 48 15.97 18.25 0.91
N GLN A 49 16.53 18.73 2.03
CA GLN A 49 16.21 18.20 3.37
C GLN A 49 14.93 18.82 3.95
N TYR A 50 14.60 20.07 3.58
CA TYR A 50 13.46 20.80 4.13
C TYR A 50 12.23 20.79 3.21
N PHE A 51 12.42 20.63 1.89
CA PHE A 51 11.35 20.64 0.91
C PHE A 51 11.29 19.30 0.19
N GLU A 52 10.20 18.56 0.42
CA GLU A 52 9.87 17.39 -0.39
C GLU A 52 9.75 17.78 -1.86
N SER A 53 10.36 16.97 -2.72
CA SER A 53 10.19 17.17 -4.15
C SER A 53 8.71 17.00 -4.53
N PRO A 54 8.19 17.71 -5.55
CA PRO A 54 6.82 17.53 -6.01
C PRO A 54 6.47 16.07 -6.33
N LYS A 55 7.47 15.28 -6.76
CA LYS A 55 7.35 13.85 -7.04
C LYS A 55 7.18 13.01 -5.78
N GLU A 56 7.97 13.24 -4.74
CA GLU A 56 7.82 12.55 -3.45
C GLU A 56 6.46 12.86 -2.81
N LYS A 57 6.03 14.12 -2.85
CA LYS A 57 4.72 14.51 -2.33
C LYS A 57 3.55 13.91 -3.12
N ALA A 58 3.72 13.70 -4.43
CA ALA A 58 2.73 12.99 -5.25
C ALA A 58 2.69 11.50 -4.89
N LEU A 59 3.86 10.87 -4.78
CA LEU A 59 3.97 9.45 -4.41
C LEU A 59 3.42 9.18 -3.00
N SER A 60 3.71 10.04 -2.03
CA SER A 60 3.17 9.91 -0.67
C SER A 60 1.65 10.01 -0.65
N ARG A 61 1.06 10.88 -1.48
CA ARG A 61 -0.40 10.98 -1.60
C ARG A 61 -1.00 9.73 -2.22
N GLU A 62 -0.35 9.17 -3.24
CA GLU A 62 -0.77 7.93 -3.88
C GLU A 62 -0.71 6.75 -2.90
N LEU A 63 0.37 6.63 -2.12
CA LEU A 63 0.51 5.62 -1.07
C LEU A 63 -0.57 5.74 0.01
N GLN A 64 -0.84 6.95 0.50
CA GLN A 64 -1.92 7.18 1.48
C GLN A 64 -3.30 6.82 0.90
N ASN A 65 -3.55 7.16 -0.37
CA ASN A 65 -4.79 6.76 -1.03
C ASN A 65 -4.89 5.23 -1.14
N MET A 66 -3.81 4.53 -1.52
CA MET A 66 -3.80 3.07 -1.57
C MET A 66 -4.09 2.46 -0.20
N GLN A 67 -3.47 2.96 0.87
CA GLN A 67 -3.74 2.50 2.25
C GLN A 67 -5.22 2.67 2.61
N LEU A 68 -5.81 3.83 2.33
CA LEU A 68 -7.23 4.07 2.54
C LEU A 68 -8.12 3.06 1.78
N GLN A 69 -7.77 2.75 0.52
CA GLN A 69 -8.52 1.78 -0.26
C GLN A 69 -8.44 0.36 0.34
N TYR A 70 -7.27 -0.03 0.87
CA TYR A 70 -7.12 -1.30 1.56
C TYR A 70 -7.97 -1.37 2.85
N ASP A 71 -8.01 -0.30 3.64
CA ASP A 71 -8.84 -0.26 4.85
C ASP A 71 -10.34 -0.36 4.51
N LEU A 72 -10.77 0.30 3.44
CA LEU A 72 -12.15 0.17 2.95
C LEU A 72 -12.46 -1.24 2.46
N LEU A 73 -11.51 -1.89 1.79
CA LEU A 73 -11.66 -3.28 1.35
C LEU A 73 -11.74 -4.25 2.54
N ASP A 74 -10.93 -4.04 3.58
CA ASP A 74 -10.99 -4.86 4.80
C ASP A 74 -12.35 -4.71 5.49
N LYS A 75 -12.89 -3.48 5.59
CA LYS A 75 -14.25 -3.26 6.12
C LYS A 75 -15.32 -4.02 5.34
N LYS A 76 -15.31 -3.92 4.00
CA LYS A 76 -16.25 -4.66 3.14
C LYS A 76 -16.12 -6.16 3.30
N MET A 77 -14.91 -6.66 3.48
CA MET A 77 -14.65 -8.08 3.71
C MET A 77 -15.20 -8.53 5.07
N ASN A 78 -15.05 -7.72 6.12
CA ASN A 78 -15.63 -7.99 7.43
C ASN A 78 -17.18 -7.98 7.38
N GLU A 79 -17.78 -7.06 6.62
CA GLU A 79 -19.23 -7.06 6.38
C GLU A 79 -19.70 -8.34 5.65
N ALA A 80 -18.94 -8.79 4.64
CA ALA A 80 -19.23 -10.04 3.94
C ALA A 80 -19.11 -11.27 4.86
N PHE A 81 -18.12 -11.28 5.76
CA PHE A 81 -17.99 -12.30 6.78
C PHE A 81 -19.19 -12.32 7.73
N ALA A 82 -19.62 -11.17 8.22
CA ALA A 82 -20.78 -11.07 9.11
C ALA A 82 -22.07 -11.54 8.42
N ALA A 83 -22.25 -11.20 7.15
CA ALA A 83 -23.39 -11.68 6.36
C ALA A 83 -23.35 -13.20 6.18
N LEU A 84 -22.17 -13.76 5.87
CA LEU A 84 -21.99 -15.19 5.72
C LEU A 84 -22.24 -15.94 7.04
N GLU A 85 -21.71 -15.43 8.15
CA GLU A 85 -21.92 -15.97 9.50
C GLU A 85 -23.41 -16.04 9.86
N ASN A 86 -24.19 -15.02 9.49
CA ASN A 86 -25.63 -15.04 9.71
C ASN A 86 -26.35 -16.13 8.88
N VAL A 87 -25.94 -16.33 7.62
CA VAL A 87 -26.48 -17.40 6.76
C VAL A 87 -26.10 -18.77 7.33
N GLU A 88 -24.85 -18.92 7.75
CA GLU A 88 -24.27 -20.09 8.37
C GLU A 88 -24.97 -20.48 9.69
N GLU A 89 -25.32 -19.50 10.52
CA GLU A 89 -26.09 -19.67 11.76
C GLU A 89 -27.51 -20.11 11.45
N ARG A 90 -28.17 -19.44 10.50
CA ARG A 90 -29.54 -19.79 10.06
C ARG A 90 -29.60 -21.21 9.50
N ASP A 91 -28.60 -21.61 8.73
CA ASP A 91 -28.51 -22.95 8.18
C ASP A 91 -28.39 -24.03 9.27
N ASN A 92 -27.48 -23.84 10.24
CA ASN A 92 -27.33 -24.76 11.36
C ASN A 92 -28.56 -24.78 12.28
N ALA A 93 -29.11 -23.61 12.63
CA ALA A 93 -30.15 -23.49 13.63
C ALA A 93 -31.56 -23.82 13.11
N ILE A 94 -31.82 -23.61 11.81
CA ILE A 94 -33.15 -23.80 11.22
C ILE A 94 -33.14 -24.99 10.26
N TYR A 95 -32.38 -24.93 9.18
CA TYR A 95 -32.51 -25.90 8.10
C TYR A 95 -31.98 -27.28 8.51
N ARG A 96 -30.74 -27.35 9.01
CA ARG A 96 -30.14 -28.60 9.48
C ARG A 96 -30.93 -29.19 10.65
N LEU A 97 -31.39 -28.37 11.58
CA LEU A 97 -32.24 -28.83 12.68
C LEU A 97 -33.57 -29.42 12.18
N TYR A 98 -34.25 -28.75 11.24
CA TYR A 98 -35.53 -29.21 10.69
C TYR A 98 -35.41 -30.54 9.94
N PHE A 99 -34.34 -30.72 9.17
CA PHE A 99 -34.06 -31.96 8.44
C PHE A 99 -33.26 -32.99 9.26
N GLU A 100 -33.08 -32.77 10.58
CA GLU A 100 -32.33 -33.65 11.49
C GLU A 100 -30.89 -33.95 11.03
N ALA A 101 -30.28 -33.02 10.29
CA ALA A 101 -28.90 -33.10 9.84
C ALA A 101 -27.93 -32.53 10.88
N ASN A 102 -26.72 -33.07 10.93
CA ASN A 102 -25.68 -32.60 11.86
C ASN A 102 -25.25 -31.16 11.50
N PRO A 103 -25.08 -30.26 12.48
CA PRO A 103 -24.56 -28.91 12.24
C PRO A 103 -23.11 -28.98 11.76
N ILE A 104 -22.70 -28.03 10.91
CA ILE A 104 -21.31 -27.91 10.46
C ILE A 104 -20.54 -27.04 11.46
N PRO A 105 -19.46 -27.54 12.08
CA PRO A 105 -18.65 -26.79 13.01
C PRO A 105 -17.75 -25.76 12.29
N GLU A 106 -17.40 -24.68 12.98
CA GLU A 106 -16.61 -23.58 12.42
C GLU A 106 -15.22 -24.04 11.95
N GLU A 107 -14.61 -24.99 12.66
CA GLU A 107 -13.31 -25.56 12.31
C GLU A 107 -13.34 -26.24 10.94
N GLN A 108 -14.46 -26.88 10.59
CA GLN A 108 -14.65 -27.52 9.30
C GLN A 108 -14.86 -26.47 8.19
N ARG A 109 -15.55 -25.37 8.50
CA ARG A 109 -15.76 -24.26 7.54
C ARG A 109 -14.45 -23.54 7.23
N ARG A 110 -13.61 -23.34 8.25
CA ARG A 110 -12.32 -22.62 8.17
C ARG A 110 -11.11 -23.54 8.00
N GLN A 111 -11.33 -24.84 7.71
CA GLN A 111 -10.25 -25.81 7.58
C GLN A 111 -9.36 -25.52 6.36
N GLY A 112 -8.06 -25.85 6.47
CA GLY A 112 -7.16 -25.94 5.33
C GLY A 112 -6.20 -24.76 5.16
N PHE A 113 -6.07 -23.88 6.16
CA PHE A 113 -5.12 -22.76 6.16
C PHE A 113 -3.84 -22.99 6.97
N GLY A 114 -3.59 -24.23 7.42
CA GLY A 114 -2.38 -24.61 8.17
C GLY A 114 -1.27 -25.22 7.30
N GLY A 115 -0.03 -25.22 7.83
CA GLY A 115 1.07 -26.09 7.39
C GLY A 115 2.05 -25.53 6.35
N ILE A 116 1.63 -24.59 5.49
CA ILE A 116 2.50 -23.98 4.47
C ILE A 116 2.27 -22.47 4.47
N ASN A 117 3.35 -21.68 4.45
CA ASN A 117 3.27 -20.22 4.29
C ASN A 117 2.87 -19.87 2.84
N ARG A 118 1.57 -19.94 2.55
CA ARG A 118 0.96 -19.61 1.24
C ARG A 118 1.19 -18.15 0.83
N TYR A 119 1.48 -17.29 1.80
CA TYR A 119 1.61 -15.85 1.63
C TYR A 119 3.07 -15.39 1.52
N LYS A 120 4.05 -16.31 1.53
CA LYS A 120 5.48 -16.01 1.43
C LYS A 120 5.85 -15.13 0.24
N LYS A 121 5.11 -15.25 -0.88
CA LYS A 121 5.30 -14.42 -2.09
C LYS A 121 5.13 -12.92 -1.85
N PHE A 122 4.45 -12.54 -0.77
CA PHE A 122 4.20 -11.15 -0.42
C PHE A 122 5.23 -10.59 0.55
N GLU A 123 6.13 -11.40 1.10
CA GLU A 123 7.18 -10.96 2.03
C GLU A 123 8.26 -10.12 1.33
N GLY A 124 8.93 -9.24 2.10
CA GLY A 124 10.07 -8.44 1.61
C GLY A 124 9.75 -6.99 1.23
N TYR A 125 8.54 -6.51 1.50
CA TYR A 125 8.09 -5.15 1.24
C TYR A 125 7.49 -4.51 2.50
N ASP A 126 7.45 -3.17 2.56
CA ASP A 126 6.93 -2.46 3.74
C ASP A 126 5.46 -2.82 4.05
N ASN A 127 4.65 -3.06 3.00
CA ASN A 127 3.23 -3.41 3.10
C ASN A 127 2.95 -4.92 3.03
N SER A 128 3.97 -5.77 3.15
CA SER A 128 3.84 -7.23 3.07
C SER A 128 2.77 -7.81 3.99
N LYS A 129 2.70 -7.32 5.23
CA LYS A 129 1.76 -7.81 6.25
C LYS A 129 0.31 -7.56 5.83
N LEU A 130 0.02 -6.33 5.42
CA LEU A 130 -1.30 -5.89 5.00
C LEU A 130 -1.81 -6.69 3.79
N ILE A 131 -0.96 -6.88 2.78
CA ILE A 131 -1.30 -7.69 1.60
C ILE A 131 -1.52 -9.16 1.99
N SER A 132 -0.64 -9.72 2.81
CA SER A 132 -0.75 -11.12 3.25
C SER A 132 -2.03 -11.37 4.04
N GLU A 133 -2.38 -10.48 4.96
CA GLU A 133 -3.59 -10.57 5.77
C GLU A 133 -4.85 -10.45 4.93
N ALA A 134 -4.90 -9.48 4.00
CA ALA A 134 -6.04 -9.29 3.12
C ALA A 134 -6.30 -10.53 2.25
N ASN A 135 -5.24 -11.11 1.67
CA ASN A 135 -5.35 -12.34 0.89
C ASN A 135 -5.79 -13.52 1.77
N ARG A 136 -5.26 -13.62 2.99
CA ARG A 136 -5.66 -14.68 3.93
C ARG A 136 -7.14 -14.63 4.29
N LYS A 137 -7.64 -13.44 4.66
CA LYS A 137 -9.06 -13.25 4.96
C LYS A 137 -9.93 -13.56 3.74
N MET A 138 -9.52 -13.13 2.55
CA MET A 138 -10.24 -13.44 1.31
C MET A 138 -10.32 -14.95 1.04
N ASP A 139 -9.21 -15.67 1.18
CA ASP A 139 -9.21 -17.12 0.95
C ASP A 139 -10.13 -17.85 1.96
N ILE A 140 -10.11 -17.43 3.23
CA ILE A 140 -11.00 -17.98 4.26
C ILE A 140 -12.46 -17.74 3.89
N LEU A 141 -12.81 -16.51 3.47
CA LEU A 141 -14.17 -16.17 3.06
C LEU A 141 -14.63 -17.05 1.89
N GLN A 142 -13.81 -17.18 0.86
CA GLN A 142 -14.11 -18.02 -0.31
C GLN A 142 -14.32 -19.48 0.09
N LYS A 143 -13.48 -20.00 0.97
CA LYS A 143 -13.60 -21.38 1.46
C LYS A 143 -14.90 -21.59 2.22
N SER A 144 -15.24 -20.69 3.14
CA SER A 144 -16.50 -20.74 3.90
C SER A 144 -17.72 -20.67 2.97
N ILE A 145 -17.70 -19.81 1.95
CA ILE A 145 -18.77 -19.74 0.94
C ILE A 145 -18.95 -21.08 0.22
N VAL A 146 -17.85 -21.72 -0.19
CA VAL A 146 -17.93 -23.03 -0.87
C VAL A 146 -18.52 -24.10 0.04
N VAL A 147 -18.15 -24.10 1.32
CA VAL A 147 -18.73 -25.05 2.31
C VAL A 147 -20.21 -24.77 2.51
N GLN A 148 -20.60 -23.50 2.65
CA GLN A 148 -22.00 -23.12 2.83
C GLN A 148 -22.85 -23.44 1.60
N SER A 149 -22.33 -23.25 0.39
CA SER A 149 -23.02 -23.64 -0.85
C SER A 149 -23.33 -25.13 -0.86
N LYS A 150 -22.34 -25.97 -0.55
CA LYS A 150 -22.53 -27.43 -0.48
C LYS A 150 -23.53 -27.83 0.61
N SER A 151 -23.54 -27.11 1.74
CA SER A 151 -24.51 -27.33 2.80
C SER A 151 -25.93 -27.10 2.31
N LEU A 152 -26.17 -26.01 1.58
CA LEU A 152 -27.49 -25.69 1.03
C LEU A 152 -27.92 -26.69 -0.06
N ASP A 153 -26.97 -27.19 -0.87
CA ASP A 153 -27.25 -28.27 -1.83
C ASP A 153 -27.70 -29.55 -1.12
N GLU A 154 -27.06 -29.91 0.00
CA GLU A 154 -27.46 -31.06 0.83
C GLU A 154 -28.87 -30.87 1.40
N ILE A 155 -29.17 -29.69 1.94
CA ILE A 155 -30.51 -29.34 2.44
C ILE A 155 -31.57 -29.45 1.33
N ALA A 156 -31.26 -29.03 0.11
CA ALA A 156 -32.18 -29.12 -1.02
C ALA A 156 -32.54 -30.58 -1.35
N ILE A 157 -31.55 -31.49 -1.32
CA ILE A 157 -31.78 -32.93 -1.53
C ILE A 157 -32.66 -33.49 -0.39
N LEU A 158 -32.35 -33.16 0.86
CA LEU A 158 -33.15 -33.59 2.02
C LEU A 158 -34.60 -33.10 1.94
N ALA A 159 -34.81 -31.89 1.40
CA ALA A 159 -36.15 -31.35 1.18
C ALA A 159 -36.93 -32.17 0.13
N GLU A 160 -36.30 -32.52 -0.99
CA GLU A 160 -36.91 -33.35 -2.04
C GLU A 160 -37.27 -34.76 -1.54
N ASP A 161 -36.37 -35.38 -0.77
CA ASP A 161 -36.63 -36.69 -0.18
C ASP A 161 -37.76 -36.65 0.87
N LYS A 162 -37.84 -35.56 1.65
CA LYS A 162 -38.92 -35.36 2.62
C LYS A 162 -40.27 -35.17 1.92
N GLU A 163 -40.31 -34.44 0.81
CA GLU A 163 -41.53 -34.27 -0.01
C GLU A 163 -42.04 -35.62 -0.52
N LYS A 164 -41.17 -36.42 -1.17
CA LYS A 164 -41.52 -37.77 -1.64
C LYS A 164 -42.01 -38.68 -0.52
N PHE A 165 -41.38 -38.60 0.66
CA PHE A 165 -41.81 -39.37 1.83
C PHE A 165 -43.22 -38.95 2.28
N LEU A 166 -43.50 -37.65 2.35
CA LEU A 166 -44.81 -37.13 2.74
C LEU A 166 -45.91 -37.49 1.72
N GLU A 167 -45.61 -37.49 0.42
CA GLU A 167 -46.53 -37.95 -0.62
C GLU A 167 -46.86 -39.44 -0.51
N ALA A 168 -45.90 -40.25 -0.04
CA ALA A 168 -46.09 -41.68 0.15
C ALA A 168 -46.91 -42.03 1.42
N ILE A 169 -47.19 -41.05 2.30
CA ILE A 169 -48.08 -41.25 3.44
C ILE A 169 -49.53 -41.21 2.92
N PRO A 170 -50.29 -42.32 3.01
CA PRO A 170 -51.67 -42.33 2.56
C PRO A 170 -52.48 -41.32 3.36
N ALA A 171 -53.13 -40.38 2.65
CA ALA A 171 -54.06 -39.46 3.26
C ALA A 171 -55.27 -40.24 3.80
N ILE A 172 -55.60 -40.03 5.08
CA ILE A 172 -56.84 -40.52 5.72
C ILE A 172 -57.97 -39.56 5.39
#